data_AF-A0A816LFN6-F1
#
_entry.id   AF-A0A816LFN6-F1
#
_cell.length_a   1.000
_cell.length_b   1.000
_cell.length_c   1.000
_cell.angle_alpha   90.00
_cell.angle_beta   90.00
_cell.angle_gamma   90.00
#
_symmetry.space_group_name_H-M   'P 1'
#
loop_
_entity.id
_entity.type
_entity.pdbx_description
1 polymer ?
#
loop_
_entity_poly.entity_id
_entity_poly.type
_entity_poly.pdbx_seq_one_letter_code
_entity_poly.pdbx_strand_id
1 'polypeptide(L)'
;MTSKLELNQCSTCQKSTGKCMCDGCKNYFCSKHFEQHRQQLSIKFDDEISRTHDQLLEQINRINQSSVSTSEHFNEIDRWETVTVEKIHKAADQARRQLTQLLNTDKDTLAKDFGTMTIEIRGR
;
A
#
# COMPACT_ATOMS: atom_id res chain seq x y z
N MET A 1 56.96 3.57 37.43
CA MET A 1 56.53 4.58 36.46
C MET A 1 55.04 4.79 36.64
N THR A 2 54.66 5.89 37.28
CA THR A 2 53.28 6.20 37.66
C THR A 2 52.52 6.69 36.44
N SER A 3 51.65 5.84 35.89
CA SER A 3 50.73 6.17 34.81
C SER A 3 49.76 7.25 35.29
N LYS A 4 49.97 8.46 34.78
CA LYS A 4 49.13 9.64 34.94
C LYS A 4 47.77 9.30 34.30
N LEU A 5 46.79 8.88 35.11
CA LEU A 5 45.40 8.91 34.68
C LEU A 5 45.11 10.37 34.38
N GLU A 6 44.92 10.72 33.10
CA GLU A 6 44.38 12.01 32.71
C GLU A 6 42.97 12.10 33.31
N LEU A 7 42.88 12.73 34.48
CA LEU A 7 41.63 12.94 35.19
C LEU A 7 40.78 13.93 34.37
N ASN A 8 39.97 13.41 33.45
CA ASN A 8 39.01 14.21 32.71
C ASN A 8 38.14 14.99 33.69
N GLN A 9 38.07 16.31 33.56
CA GLN A 9 37.31 17.16 34.47
C GLN A 9 35.81 17.05 34.17
N CYS A 10 34.98 17.38 35.16
CA CYS A 10 33.55 17.49 34.95
C CYS A 10 33.23 18.59 33.93
N SER A 11 32.55 18.23 32.85
CA SER A 11 32.20 19.12 31.74
C SER A 11 31.27 20.26 32.15
N THR A 12 30.54 20.11 33.26
CA THR A 12 29.60 21.12 33.78
C THR A 12 30.28 22.12 34.72
N CYS A 13 31.02 21.66 35.72
CA CYS A 13 31.60 22.56 36.73
C CYS A 13 33.11 22.80 36.60
N GLN A 14 33.82 21.99 35.82
CA GLN A 14 35.27 22.05 35.56
C GLN A 14 36.18 22.02 36.80
N LYS A 15 35.61 21.89 38.00
CA LYS A 15 36.32 21.95 39.29
C LYS A 15 36.65 20.60 39.87
N SER A 16 35.86 19.58 39.53
CA SER A 16 35.96 18.24 40.10
C SER A 16 36.30 17.24 39.02
N THR A 17 37.04 16.19 39.40
CA THR A 17 37.30 15.04 38.55
C THR A 17 35.99 14.44 38.05
N GLY A 18 35.90 14.27 36.74
CA GLY A 18 34.85 13.52 36.09
C GLY A 18 35.01 12.03 36.40
N LYS A 19 34.12 11.50 37.24
CA LYS A 19 34.12 10.10 37.67
C LYS A 19 33.26 9.22 36.76
N CYS A 20 32.33 9.82 36.03
CA CYS A 20 31.35 9.13 35.20
C CYS A 20 31.36 9.72 33.80
N MET A 21 31.34 8.87 32.77
CA MET A 21 31.24 9.28 31.37
C MET A 21 29.84 8.98 30.85
N CYS A 22 29.26 9.91 30.09
CA CYS A 22 28.05 9.63 29.31
C CYS A 22 28.44 9.15 27.91
N ASP A 23 28.04 7.93 27.53
CA ASP A 23 28.39 7.35 26.23
C ASP A 23 27.73 8.06 25.05
N GLY A 24 26.55 8.62 25.24
CA GLY A 24 25.84 9.38 24.21
C GLY A 24 26.46 10.76 23.96
N CYS A 25 26.79 11.48 25.04
CA CYS A 25 27.34 12.83 24.93
C CYS A 25 28.88 12.86 24.83
N LYS A 26 29.55 11.73 25.07
CA LYS A 26 31.02 11.60 25.15
C LYS A 26 31.69 12.58 26.12
N ASN A 27 30.98 12.95 27.19
CA ASN A 27 31.41 13.93 28.19
C ASN A 27 31.58 13.29 29.56
N TYR A 28 32.54 13.78 30.33
CA TYR A 28 32.79 13.36 31.71
C TYR A 28 32.09 14.29 32.71
N PHE A 29 31.57 13.73 33.80
CA PHE A 29 30.83 14.44 34.83
C PHE A 29 31.25 13.96 36.23
N CYS A 30 31.19 14.85 37.22
CA CYS A 30 31.20 14.41 38.60
C CYS A 30 29.83 13.84 38.97
N SER A 31 29.74 13.05 40.04
CA SER A 31 28.54 12.30 40.41
C SER A 31 27.27 13.17 40.45
N LYS A 32 27.35 14.38 41.03
CA LYS A 32 26.23 15.33 41.08
C LYS A 32 25.74 15.73 39.69
N HIS A 33 26.64 16.19 38.82
CA HIS A 33 26.25 16.66 37.48
C HIS A 33 25.89 15.50 36.55
N PHE A 34 26.41 14.29 36.80
CA PHE A 34 26.00 13.10 36.07
C PHE A 34 24.53 12.75 36.35
N GLU A 35 24.12 12.82 37.61
CA GLU A 35 22.73 12.55 38.00
C GLU A 35 21.76 13.61 37.46
N GLN A 36 22.14 14.89 37.54
CA GLN A 36 21.38 15.97 36.92
C GLN A 36 21.26 15.79 35.39
N HIS A 37 22.36 15.42 34.74
CA HIS A 37 22.36 15.15 33.30
C HIS A 37 21.42 13.99 32.95
N ARG A 38 21.43 12.91 33.73
CA ARG A 38 20.53 11.77 33.54
C ARG A 38 19.06 12.15 33.70
N GLN A 39 18.74 12.98 34.70
CA GLN A 39 17.39 13.48 34.90
C GLN A 39 16.92 14.35 33.72
N GLN A 40 17.78 15.25 33.23
CA GLN A 40 17.47 16.07 32.05
C GLN A 40 17.22 15.21 30.81
N LEU A 41 18.00 14.15 30.60
CA LEU A 41 17.77 13.22 29.49
C LEU A 41 16.43 12.47 29.62
N SER A 42 16.06 12.05 30.83
CA SER A 42 14.76 11.41 31.07
C SER A 42 13.61 12.34 30.73
N ILE A 43 13.67 13.59 31.19
CA ILE A 43 12.63 14.59 30.91
C ILE A 43 12.51 14.82 29.40
N LYS A 44 13.63 15.00 28.69
CA LYS A 44 13.61 15.17 27.23
C LYS A 44 13.03 13.95 26.51
N PHE A 45 13.33 12.75 26.97
CA PHE A 45 12.77 11.53 26.40
C PHE A 45 11.25 11.51 26.54
N ASP A 46 10.74 11.77 27.74
CA ASP A 46 9.30 11.75 28.03
C ASP A 46 8.55 12.91 27.33
N ASP A 47 9.12 14.12 27.32
CA ASP A 47 8.46 15.30 26.76
C ASP A 47 8.52 15.38 25.23
N GLU A 48 9.65 15.00 24.61
CA GLU A 48 9.87 15.20 23.18
C GLU A 48 9.72 13.88 22.41
N ILE A 49 10.41 12.83 22.82
CA ILE A 49 10.52 11.60 22.03
C ILE A 49 9.23 10.78 22.15
N SER A 50 8.78 10.48 23.37
CA SER A 50 7.56 9.70 23.60
C SER A 50 6.32 10.37 23.02
N ARG A 51 6.16 11.68 23.24
CA ARG A 51 5.02 12.42 22.68
C ARG A 51 5.03 12.44 21.16
N THR A 52 6.18 12.69 20.54
CA THR A 52 6.29 12.69 19.07
C THR A 52 5.99 11.31 18.50
N HIS A 53 6.51 10.26 19.13
CA HIS A 53 6.23 8.89 18.75
C HIS A 53 4.73 8.58 18.76
N ASP A 54 4.04 8.93 19.85
CA ASP A 54 2.61 8.66 19.99
C ASP A 54 1.79 9.47 18.97
N GLN A 55 2.15 10.73 18.73
CA GLN A 55 1.54 11.56 17.69
C GLN A 55 1.72 10.96 16.28
N LEU A 56 2.92 10.46 15.96
CA LEU A 56 3.20 9.80 14.68
C LEU A 56 2.38 8.52 14.55
N LEU A 57 2.31 7.69 15.59
CA LEU A 57 1.49 6.48 15.58
C LEU A 57 0.01 6.80 15.36
N GLU A 58 -0.52 7.82 16.04
CA GLU A 58 -1.89 8.26 15.80
C GLU A 58 -2.11 8.76 14.38
N GLN A 59 -1.17 9.52 13.81
CA GLN A 59 -1.26 9.98 12.42
C GLN A 59 -1.28 8.81 11.44
N ILE A 60 -0.38 7.85 11.61
CA ILE A 60 -0.33 6.63 10.79
C ILE A 60 -1.66 5.86 10.90
N ASN A 61 -2.16 5.68 12.12
CA ASN A 61 -3.44 4.99 12.35
C ASN A 61 -4.62 5.73 11.70
N ARG A 62 -4.66 7.07 11.77
CA ARG A 62 -5.67 7.89 11.11
C ARG A 62 -5.62 7.74 9.58
N ILE A 63 -4.43 7.72 8.99
CA ILE A 63 -4.23 7.50 7.55
C ILE A 63 -4.69 6.11 7.14
N ASN A 64 -4.36 5.07 7.92
CA ASN A 64 -4.77 3.70 7.62
C ASN A 64 -6.30 3.52 7.76
N GLN A 65 -6.95 4.24 8.67
CA GLN A 65 -8.41 4.23 8.80
C GLN A 65 -9.11 4.98 7.66
N SER A 66 -8.49 6.00 7.08
CA SER A 66 -9.08 6.80 5.99
C SER A 66 -8.76 6.30 4.58
N SER A 67 -7.74 5.44 4.41
CA SER A 67 -7.21 5.08 3.07
C SER A 67 -7.69 3.74 2.50
N VAL A 68 -8.34 2.88 3.29
CA VAL A 68 -8.69 1.51 2.82
C VAL A 68 -10.15 1.39 2.39
N SER A 69 -11.06 2.15 2.99
CA SER A 69 -12.46 2.19 2.55
C SER A 69 -12.67 3.36 1.60
N THR A 70 -13.10 3.10 0.36
CA THR A 70 -13.62 4.09 -0.60
C THR A 70 -12.62 5.08 -1.21
N SER A 71 -11.47 4.61 -1.73
CA SER A 71 -10.84 5.40 -2.80
C SER A 71 -11.75 5.37 -4.03
N GLU A 72 -12.20 6.54 -4.48
CA GLU A 72 -13.06 6.70 -5.68
C GLU A 72 -12.49 5.94 -6.89
N HIS A 73 -11.16 5.85 -6.97
CA HIS A 73 -10.44 5.11 -8.00
C HIS A 73 -10.69 3.61 -7.98
N PHE A 74 -10.81 2.97 -6.81
CA PHE A 74 -11.16 1.53 -6.74
C PHE A 74 -12.57 1.29 -7.26
N ASN A 75 -13.53 2.13 -6.87
CA ASN A 75 -14.89 2.05 -7.39
C ASN A 75 -14.93 2.28 -8.91
N GLU A 76 -14.08 3.16 -9.43
CA GLU A 76 -13.98 3.40 -10.87
C GLU A 76 -13.38 2.20 -11.61
N ILE A 77 -12.37 1.53 -11.02
CA ILE A 77 -11.80 0.28 -11.54
C ILE A 77 -12.87 -0.82 -11.58
N ASP A 78 -13.60 -1.04 -10.49
CA ASP A 78 -14.67 -2.06 -10.40
C ASP A 78 -15.78 -1.79 -11.42
N ARG A 79 -16.15 -0.51 -11.58
CA ARG A 79 -17.13 -0.09 -12.59
C ARG A 79 -16.61 -0.36 -14.00
N TRP A 80 -15.35 -0.05 -14.28
CA TRP A 80 -14.74 -0.28 -15.58
C TRP A 80 -14.68 -1.77 -15.92
N GLU A 81 -14.31 -2.61 -14.96
CA GLU A 81 -14.31 -4.06 -15.11
C GLU A 81 -15.72 -4.58 -15.45
N THR A 82 -16.72 -4.22 -14.64
CA THR A 82 -18.11 -4.65 -14.81
C THR A 82 -18.65 -4.28 -16.19
N VAL A 83 -18.49 -3.01 -16.60
CA VAL A 83 -18.96 -2.51 -17.90
C VAL A 83 -18.25 -3.18 -19.06
N THR A 84 -16.96 -3.47 -18.92
CA THR A 84 -16.17 -4.09 -19.99
C THR A 84 -16.58 -5.54 -20.21
N VAL A 85 -16.76 -6.30 -19.14
CA VAL A 85 -17.27 -7.68 -19.20
C VAL A 85 -18.65 -7.73 -19.85
N GLU A 86 -19.55 -6.83 -19.47
CA GLU A 86 -20.89 -6.76 -20.08
C GLU A 86 -20.83 -6.47 -21.59
N LYS A 87 -19.96 -5.56 -22.03
CA LYS A 87 -19.76 -5.25 -23.45
C LYS A 87 -19.25 -6.46 -24.23
N ILE A 88 -18.30 -7.21 -23.66
CA ILE A 88 -17.75 -8.43 -24.28
C ILE A 88 -18.87 -9.47 -24.46
N HIS A 89 -19.69 -9.70 -23.43
CA HIS A 89 -20.82 -10.62 -23.52
C HIS A 89 -21.83 -10.19 -24.59
N LYS A 90 -22.22 -8.91 -24.60
CA LYS A 90 -23.15 -8.37 -25.62
C LYS A 90 -22.63 -8.56 -27.04
N ALA A 91 -21.34 -8.28 -27.27
CA ALA A 91 -20.72 -8.46 -28.58
C ALA A 91 -20.67 -9.93 -28.99
N ALA A 92 -20.27 -10.82 -28.08
CA ALA A 92 -20.24 -12.26 -28.34
C ALA A 92 -21.63 -12.83 -28.65
N ASP A 93 -22.66 -12.41 -27.92
CA ASP A 93 -24.04 -12.86 -28.15
C ASP A 93 -24.60 -12.32 -29.46
N GLN A 94 -24.26 -11.08 -29.83
CA GLN A 94 -24.63 -10.54 -31.14
C GLN A 94 -23.98 -11.35 -32.27
N ALA A 95 -22.69 -11.64 -32.18
CA ALA A 95 -21.98 -12.43 -33.18
C ALA A 95 -22.59 -13.83 -33.33
N ARG A 96 -22.91 -14.50 -32.20
CA ARG A 96 -23.59 -15.80 -32.20
C ARG A 96 -24.96 -15.72 -32.88
N ARG A 97 -25.77 -14.72 -32.55
CA ARG A 97 -27.11 -14.54 -33.17
C ARG A 97 -27.01 -14.33 -34.67
N GLN A 98 -26.08 -13.49 -35.13
CA GLN A 98 -25.86 -13.23 -36.55
C GLN A 98 -25.45 -14.50 -37.30
N LEU A 99 -24.51 -15.26 -36.74
CA LEU A 99 -24.08 -16.52 -37.35
C LEU A 99 -25.23 -17.54 -37.44
N THR A 100 -26.02 -17.69 -36.37
CA THR A 100 -27.18 -18.60 -36.37
C THR A 100 -28.21 -18.19 -37.42
N GLN A 101 -28.47 -16.89 -37.58
CA GLN A 101 -29.39 -16.40 -38.61
C GLN A 101 -28.90 -16.70 -40.02
N LEU A 102 -27.61 -16.49 -40.29
CA LEU A 102 -27.01 -16.81 -41.59
C LEU A 102 -27.12 -18.31 -41.88
N LEU A 103 -26.73 -19.17 -40.94
CA LEU A 103 -26.80 -20.62 -41.12
C LEU A 103 -28.24 -21.13 -41.34
N ASN A 104 -29.22 -20.58 -40.63
CA ASN A 104 -30.62 -20.93 -40.85
C ASN A 104 -31.11 -20.47 -42.23
N THR A 105 -30.73 -19.27 -42.65
CA THR A 105 -31.08 -18.74 -43.99
C THR A 105 -30.50 -19.61 -45.10
N ASP A 106 -29.23 -20.00 -44.96
CA ASP A 106 -28.55 -20.88 -45.92
C ASP A 106 -29.21 -22.26 -45.98
N LYS A 107 -29.56 -22.81 -44.81
CA LYS A 107 -30.28 -24.09 -44.71
C LYS A 107 -31.64 -24.04 -45.40
N ASP A 108 -32.42 -22.99 -45.17
CA ASP A 108 -33.75 -22.83 -45.78
C ASP A 108 -33.65 -22.66 -47.30
N THR A 109 -32.62 -21.94 -47.77
CA THR A 109 -32.33 -21.75 -49.19
C THR A 109 -31.97 -23.09 -49.84
N LEU A 110 -31.05 -23.85 -49.25
CA LEU A 110 -30.68 -25.18 -49.73
C LEU A 110 -31.89 -26.11 -49.78
N ALA A 111 -32.71 -26.14 -48.71
CA ALA A 111 -33.90 -27.00 -48.67
C ALA A 111 -34.88 -26.67 -49.80
N LYS A 112 -35.06 -25.38 -50.11
CA LYS A 112 -35.91 -24.93 -51.22
C LYS A 112 -35.33 -25.36 -52.57
N ASP A 113 -34.04 -25.17 -52.79
CA ASP A 113 -33.37 -25.53 -54.06
C ASP A 113 -33.44 -27.03 -54.32
N PHE A 114 -33.19 -27.86 -53.30
CA PHE A 114 -33.37 -29.31 -53.39
C PHE A 114 -34.83 -29.72 -53.68
N GLY A 115 -35.80 -29.03 -53.06
CA GLY A 115 -37.21 -29.24 -53.32
C GLY A 115 -37.57 -28.98 -54.79
N THR A 116 -37.09 -27.86 -55.34
CA THR A 116 -37.26 -27.49 -56.75
C THR A 116 -36.67 -28.55 -57.68
N MET A 117 -35.41 -28.95 -57.47
CA MET A 117 -34.76 -30.00 -58.27
C MET A 117 -35.54 -31.31 -58.24
N THR A 118 -36.07 -31.70 -57.08
CA THR A 118 -36.85 -32.94 -56.93
C THR A 118 -38.13 -32.92 -57.76
N ILE A 119 -38.82 -31.78 -57.80
CA ILE A 119 -40.02 -31.58 -58.61
C ILE A 119 -39.67 -31.67 -60.10
N GLU A 120 -38.59 -30.99 -60.53
CA GLU A 120 -38.14 -30.99 -61.92
C GLU A 120 -37.75 -32.38 -62.42
N ILE A 121 -37.11 -33.21 -61.57
CA ILE A 121 -36.75 -34.58 -61.91
C ILE A 121 -37.99 -35.48 -62.04
N ARG A 122 -38.98 -35.35 -61.15
CA ARG A 122 -40.21 -36.16 -61.19
C ARG A 122 -41.13 -35.79 -62.37
N GLY A 123 -41.05 -34.56 -62.87
CA GLY A 123 -41.84 -34.09 -64.01
C GLY A 123 -41.31 -34.51 -65.39
N ARG A 124 -40.19 -35.23 -65.46
CA ARG A 124 -39.65 -35.87 -66.67
C ARG A 124 -39.98 -37.36 -66.69
#